data_AF-A0A7C6M9L8-F1
#
_entry.id   AF-A0A7C6M9L8-F1
#
_cell.length_a   1.000
_cell.length_b   1.000
_cell.length_c   1.000
_cell.angle_alpha   90.00
_cell.angle_beta   90.00
_cell.angle_gamma   90.00
#
_symmetry.space_group_name_H-M   'P 1'
#
loop_
_entity.id
_entity.type
_entity.pdbx_description
1 polymer ?
#
loop_
_entity_poly.entity_id
_entity_poly.type
_entity_poly.pdbx_seq_one_letter_code
_entity_poly.pdbx_strand_id
1 'polypeptide(L)'
;MKNITCLPGKPLPMGATCMPGGVNFSVFTRNGTAVFLELFKNAHDGEAYAVIELDPDTNKTGDLWHVFVPGIGKDALYLYRVDGPFRPNEGLRFNVHKYLIDPYARCLTPSSVFRNLA
;
A
#
# COMPACT_ATOMS: atom_id res chain seq x y z
N MET A 1 6.41 -8.60 -13.39
CA MET A 1 5.55 -7.56 -12.77
C MET A 1 4.70 -6.90 -13.86
N LYS A 2 3.42 -6.66 -13.62
CA LYS A 2 2.52 -6.06 -14.61
C LYS A 2 2.52 -4.54 -14.46
N ASN A 3 2.69 -3.80 -15.57
CA ASN A 3 2.50 -2.35 -15.56
C ASN A 3 1.00 -2.06 -15.40
N ILE A 4 0.62 -1.50 -14.26
CA ILE A 4 -0.73 -1.01 -14.00
C ILE A 4 -0.72 0.49 -14.23
N THR A 5 -1.70 0.98 -14.99
CA THR A 5 -1.95 2.41 -15.13
C THR A 5 -2.58 2.92 -13.84
N CYS A 6 -2.02 3.97 -13.26
CA CYS A 6 -2.58 4.64 -12.09
C CYS A 6 -2.72 6.15 -12.34
N LEU A 7 -3.58 6.79 -11.56
CA LEU A 7 -3.83 8.23 -11.58
C LEU A 7 -3.42 8.83 -10.22
N PRO A 8 -3.22 10.17 -10.12
CA PRO A 8 -2.80 10.83 -8.90
C PRO A 8 -3.61 10.45 -7.64
N GLY A 9 -4.92 10.23 -7.79
CA GLY A 9 -5.81 9.94 -6.66
C GLY A 9 -6.09 11.16 -5.79
N LYS A 10 -6.57 10.91 -4.57
CA LYS A 10 -6.95 11.95 -3.60
C LYS A 10 -6.40 11.60 -2.22
N PRO A 11 -5.94 12.60 -1.44
CA PRO A 11 -5.40 12.38 -0.10
C PRO A 11 -6.47 11.91 0.90
N LEU A 12 -7.75 12.23 0.65
CA LEU A 12 -8.85 11.86 1.52
C LEU A 12 -9.97 11.15 0.75
N PRO A 13 -10.70 10.24 1.41
CA PRO A 13 -10.44 9.73 2.77
C PRO A 13 -9.21 8.81 2.82
N MET A 14 -8.65 8.60 4.02
CA MET A 14 -7.55 7.65 4.24
C MET A 14 -8.03 6.20 4.09
N GLY A 15 -7.08 5.33 3.74
CA GLY A 15 -7.32 3.92 3.43
C GLY A 15 -7.76 3.68 1.99
N ALA A 16 -8.13 2.43 1.70
CA ALA A 16 -8.74 2.06 0.43
C ALA A 16 -10.23 2.47 0.37
N THR A 17 -10.59 3.25 -0.65
CA THR A 17 -11.94 3.74 -0.90
C THR A 17 -12.35 3.47 -2.34
N CYS A 18 -13.39 2.65 -2.51
CA CYS A 18 -14.00 2.43 -3.82
C CYS A 18 -14.59 3.73 -4.36
N MET A 19 -14.22 4.10 -5.57
CA MET A 19 -14.78 5.22 -6.32
C MET A 19 -15.30 4.70 -7.67
N PRO A 20 -16.10 5.49 -8.41
CA PRO A 20 -16.49 5.10 -9.75
C PRO A 20 -15.26 4.75 -10.61
N GLY A 21 -15.23 3.51 -11.13
CA GLY A 21 -14.18 3.03 -12.03
C GLY A 21 -12.90 2.51 -11.37
N GLY A 22 -12.77 2.48 -10.04
CA GLY A 22 -11.56 1.96 -9.39
C GLY A 22 -11.51 2.14 -7.87
N VAL A 23 -10.32 2.06 -7.30
CA VAL A 23 -10.09 2.27 -5.86
C VAL A 23 -9.05 3.37 -5.66
N ASN A 24 -9.38 4.32 -4.79
CA ASN A 24 -8.43 5.30 -4.26
C ASN A 24 -7.77 4.75 -3.00
N PHE A 25 -6.46 4.78 -2.96
CA PHE A 25 -5.66 4.41 -1.80
C PHE A 25 -5.04 5.68 -1.22
N SER A 26 -5.04 5.80 0.10
CA SER A 26 -4.36 6.89 0.79
C SER A 26 -3.78 6.42 2.12
N VAL A 27 -2.52 6.74 2.39
CA VAL A 27 -1.81 6.35 3.60
C VAL A 27 -0.94 7.50 4.11
N PHE A 28 -0.91 7.67 5.43
CA PHE A 28 -0.07 8.67 6.08
C PHE A 28 1.34 8.14 6.34
N THR A 29 2.35 8.90 5.92
CA THR A 29 3.72 8.77 6.45
C THR A 29 4.50 10.06 6.24
N ARG A 30 4.92 10.67 7.35
CA ARG A 30 5.74 11.89 7.35
C ARG A 30 7.20 11.61 6.96
N ASN A 31 7.78 10.55 7.51
CA ASN A 31 9.22 10.27 7.40
C ASN A 31 9.55 9.23 6.32
N GLY A 32 8.53 8.67 5.64
CA GLY A 32 8.74 7.74 4.53
C GLY A 32 9.26 8.48 3.30
N THR A 33 10.31 7.96 2.67
CA THR A 33 10.95 8.54 1.49
C THR A 33 10.36 8.01 0.19
N ALA A 34 9.83 6.78 0.20
CA ALA A 34 9.09 6.19 -0.90
C ALA A 34 7.97 5.28 -0.37
N VAL A 35 6.86 5.22 -1.11
CA VAL A 35 5.71 4.37 -0.78
C VAL A 35 5.37 3.51 -1.98
N PHE A 36 5.21 2.22 -1.73
CA PHE A 36 4.84 1.23 -2.72
C PHE A 36 3.50 0.62 -2.34
N LEU A 37 2.55 0.62 -3.27
CA LEU A 37 1.30 -0.15 -3.18
C LEU A 37 1.48 -1.48 -3.91
N GLU A 38 1.33 -2.57 -3.18
CA GLU A 38 1.53 -3.94 -3.66
C GLU A 38 0.17 -4.61 -3.82
N LEU A 39 -0.15 -5.13 -5.00
CA LEU A 39 -1.45 -5.76 -5.30
C LEU A 39 -1.31 -7.28 -5.50
N PHE A 40 -2.23 -8.03 -4.89
CA PHE A 40 -2.22 -9.50 -4.87
C PHE A 40 -3.45 -10.08 -5.57
N LYS A 41 -3.31 -11.27 -6.17
CA LYS A 41 -4.46 -11.96 -6.79
C LYS A 41 -5.23 -12.76 -5.75
N ASN A 42 -4.51 -13.39 -4.81
CA ASN A 42 -5.08 -14.22 -3.75
C ASN A 42 -4.48 -13.87 -2.38
N ALA A 43 -5.23 -14.15 -1.32
CA ALA A 43 -4.85 -13.85 0.07
C ALA A 43 -3.65 -14.66 0.60
N HIS A 44 -3.21 -15.66 -0.15
CA HIS A 44 -2.12 -16.56 0.22
C HIS A 44 -0.92 -16.44 -0.73
N ASP A 45 -0.97 -15.50 -1.67
CA ASP A 45 0.15 -15.25 -2.56
C ASP A 45 1.32 -14.66 -1.75
N GLY A 46 2.52 -15.22 -1.91
CA GLY A 46 3.74 -14.69 -1.28
C GLY A 46 4.31 -13.45 -1.98
N GLU A 47 3.85 -13.17 -3.20
CA GLU A 47 4.33 -12.09 -4.05
C GLU A 47 3.17 -11.36 -4.72
N ALA A 48 3.32 -10.05 -4.87
CA ALA A 48 2.37 -9.22 -5.59
C ALA A 48 2.42 -9.47 -7.10
N TYR A 49 1.28 -9.40 -7.77
CA TYR A 49 1.24 -9.45 -9.24
C TYR A 49 1.58 -8.10 -9.88
N ALA A 50 1.45 -7.02 -9.12
CA ALA A 50 1.76 -5.66 -9.53
C ALA A 50 2.25 -4.82 -8.35
N VAL A 51 3.22 -3.95 -8.63
CA VAL A 51 3.79 -2.99 -7.71
C VAL A 51 3.58 -1.61 -8.29
N ILE A 52 3.07 -0.68 -7.49
CA ILE A 52 2.90 0.72 -7.87
C ILE A 52 3.77 1.54 -6.91
N GLU A 53 4.88 2.07 -7.41
CA GLU A 53 5.65 3.09 -6.70
C GLU A 53 4.94 4.43 -6.86
N LEU A 54 4.64 5.09 -5.74
CA LEU A 54 3.95 6.38 -5.75
C LEU A 54 4.98 7.48 -6.01
N ASP A 55 4.69 8.32 -6.99
CA ASP A 55 5.52 9.47 -7.33
C ASP A 55 5.31 10.59 -6.29
N PRO A 56 6.34 11.03 -5.55
CA PRO A 56 6.19 12.06 -4.54
C PRO A 56 5.69 13.42 -5.07
N ASP A 57 5.85 13.71 -6.36
CA ASP A 57 5.41 15.00 -6.94
C ASP A 57 3.91 14.98 -7.31
N THR A 58 3.35 13.82 -7.61
CA THR A 58 1.96 13.68 -8.08
C THR A 58 1.04 12.87 -7.16
N ASN A 59 1.61 11.95 -6.37
CA ASN A 59 0.93 11.04 -5.47
C ASN A 59 1.11 11.40 -3.98
N LYS A 60 1.45 12.65 -3.67
CA LYS A 60 1.60 13.10 -2.28
C LYS A 60 1.03 14.51 -2.06
N THR A 61 0.20 14.67 -1.03
CA THR A 61 -0.29 15.96 -0.56
C THR A 61 0.03 16.11 0.92
N GLY A 62 0.99 16.98 1.28
CA GLY A 62 1.51 17.05 2.64
C GLY A 62 2.19 15.74 3.05
N ASP A 63 1.71 15.12 4.13
CA ASP A 63 2.21 13.82 4.63
C ASP A 63 1.37 12.62 4.17
N LEU A 64 0.36 12.85 3.32
CA LEU A 64 -0.53 11.81 2.78
C LEU A 64 -0.09 11.39 1.39
N TRP A 65 0.24 10.12 1.26
CA TRP A 65 0.53 9.47 0.00
C TRP A 65 -0.75 8.87 -0.54
N HIS A 66 -1.03 9.06 -1.82
CA HIS A 66 -2.28 8.64 -2.42
C HIS A 66 -2.16 8.26 -3.89
N VAL A 67 -2.97 7.31 -4.33
CA VAL A 67 -3.03 6.87 -5.73
C VAL A 67 -4.41 6.35 -6.05
N PHE A 68 -4.89 6.59 -7.27
CA PHE A 68 -6.09 5.95 -7.77
C PHE A 68 -5.73 4.87 -8.79
N VAL A 69 -6.28 3.68 -8.60
CA VAL A 69 -6.05 2.52 -9.47
C VAL A 69 -7.35 2.18 -10.19
N PRO A 70 -7.47 2.48 -11.50
CA PRO A 70 -8.62 2.12 -12.30
C PRO A 70 -8.77 0.60 -12.45
N GLY A 71 -10.01 0.14 -12.63
CA GLY A 71 -10.33 -1.23 -13.01
C GLY A 71 -10.20 -2.29 -11.90
N ILE A 72 -9.81 -1.90 -10.69
CA ILE A 72 -9.87 -2.78 -9.51
C ILE A 72 -11.11 -2.51 -8.67
N GLY A 73 -11.62 -3.55 -8.02
CA GLY A 73 -12.86 -3.51 -7.26
C GLY A 73 -12.65 -3.55 -5.74
N LYS A 74 -13.78 -3.64 -5.02
CA LYS A 74 -13.85 -3.70 -3.55
C LYS A 74 -13.08 -4.85 -2.91
N ASP A 75 -12.76 -5.89 -3.68
CA ASP A 75 -12.07 -7.10 -3.23
C ASP A 75 -10.55 -7.03 -3.50
N ALA A 76 -10.03 -5.83 -3.80
CA ALA A 76 -8.60 -5.62 -4.00
C ALA A 76 -7.80 -6.03 -2.76
N LEU A 77 -6.88 -6.98 -2.95
CA LEU A 77 -5.93 -7.41 -1.94
C LEU A 77 -4.66 -6.61 -2.09
N TYR A 78 -4.26 -5.92 -1.03
CA TYR A 78 -3.13 -5.01 -1.07
C TYR A 78 -2.37 -4.95 0.24
N LEU A 79 -1.10 -4.60 0.13
CA LEU A 79 -0.22 -4.23 1.25
C LEU A 79 0.60 -3.01 0.83
N TYR A 80 1.22 -2.34 1.80
CA TYR A 80 2.21 -1.31 1.52
C TYR A 80 3.62 -1.82 1.77
N ARG A 81 4.59 -1.25 1.07
CA ARG A 81 5.97 -1.16 1.54
C ARG A 81 6.34 0.30 1.62
N VAL A 82 7.11 0.67 2.64
CA VAL A 82 7.52 2.06 2.86
C VAL A 82 9.02 2.07 3.09
N ASP A 83 9.71 2.83 2.26
CA ASP A 83 11.13 3.10 2.43
C ASP A 83 11.34 4.36 3.29
N GLY A 84 12.52 4.46 3.89
CA GLY A 84 12.88 5.59 4.74
C GLY A 84 14.12 5.30 5.61
N PRO A 85 14.47 6.23 6.49
CA PRO A 85 15.63 6.10 7.35
C PRO A 85 15.50 4.94 8.34
N PHE A 86 16.53 4.10 8.43
CA PHE A 86 16.67 3.09 9.48
C PHE A 86 17.70 3.55 10.52
N ARG A 87 17.21 4.19 11.60
CA ARG A 87 18.02 4.64 12.75
C ARG A 87 17.30 4.22 14.04
N PRO A 88 17.42 2.95 14.46
CA PRO A 88 16.63 2.41 15.58
C PRO A 88 16.82 3.15 16.91
N ASN A 89 18.00 3.71 17.15
CA ASN A 89 18.32 4.50 18.35
C ASN A 89 17.57 5.84 18.39
N GLU A 90 17.12 6.36 17.24
CA GLU A 90 16.29 7.56 17.09
C GLU A 90 14.80 7.20 16.91
N GLY A 91 14.43 5.91 16.99
CA GLY A 91 13.07 5.41 16.77
C GLY A 91 12.67 5.23 15.30
N LEU A 92 13.52 5.60 14.34
CA LEU A 92 13.26 5.44 12.90
C LEU A 92 13.55 3.99 12.47
N ARG A 93 12.52 3.27 12.03
CA ARG A 93 12.58 1.81 11.79
C ARG A 93 12.01 1.41 10.43
N PHE A 94 12.18 2.26 9.41
CA PHE A 94 11.72 1.94 8.06
C PHE A 94 12.45 0.73 7.50
N ASN A 95 11.73 -0.14 6.81
CA ASN A 95 12.29 -1.31 6.15
C ASN A 95 11.44 -1.64 4.92
N VAL A 96 11.94 -1.24 3.75
CA VAL A 96 11.27 -1.44 2.46
C VAL A 96 11.08 -2.91 2.09
N HIS A 97 11.73 -3.86 2.77
CA HIS A 97 11.58 -5.30 2.53
C HIS A 97 10.45 -5.94 3.36
N LYS A 98 9.69 -5.17 4.14
CA LYS A 98 8.57 -5.66 4.93
C LYS A 98 7.24 -5.19 4.34
N TYR A 99 6.31 -6.11 4.17
CA TYR A 99 4.92 -5.76 3.90
C TYR A 99 4.25 -5.22 5.16
N LEU A 100 3.53 -4.13 4.98
CA LEU A 100 2.81 -3.40 6.02
C LEU A 100 1.31 -3.43 5.71
N ILE A 101 0.52 -3.60 6.76
CA ILE A 101 -0.94 -3.49 6.70
C ILE A 101 -1.31 -2.01 6.68
N ASP A 102 -2.31 -1.66 5.88
CA ASP A 102 -2.92 -0.32 5.92
C ASP A 102 -3.55 -0.07 7.30
N PRO A 103 -3.13 0.96 8.05
CA PRO A 103 -3.74 1.31 9.34
C PRO A 103 -5.24 1.61 9.25
N TYR A 104 -5.73 1.93 8.05
CA TYR A 104 -7.12 2.25 7.74
C TYR A 104 -7.84 1.11 6.99
N ALA A 105 -7.25 -0.10 6.95
CA ALA A 105 -7.88 -1.26 6.35
C ALA A 105 -9.25 -1.54 7.00
N ARG A 106 -10.29 -1.68 6.17
CA ARG A 106 -11.65 -2.01 6.63
C ARG A 106 -11.86 -3.51 6.88
N CYS A 107 -11.00 -4.35 6.32
CA CYS A 107 -11.05 -5.80 6.43
C CYS A 107 -9.64 -6.36 6.25
N LEU A 108 -9.33 -7.42 6.99
CA LEU A 108 -8.11 -8.20 6.82
C LEU A 108 -8.47 -9.61 6.36
N THR A 109 -7.73 -10.12 5.38
CA THR A 109 -7.89 -11.51 4.97
C THR A 109 -7.45 -12.46 6.08
N PRO A 110 -8.11 -13.61 6.26
CA PRO A 110 -7.65 -14.62 7.20
C PRO A 110 -6.29 -15.18 6.76
N SER A 111 -5.22 -14.78 7.45
CA SER A 111 -3.88 -15.36 7.30
C SER A 111 -3.39 -15.85 8.64
N SER A 112 -2.90 -17.10 8.71
CA SER A 112 -2.23 -17.60 9.90
C SER A 112 -0.76 -17.88 9.56
N VAL A 113 0.14 -17.18 10.25
CA VAL A 113 1.58 -17.44 10.22
C VAL A 113 1.92 -18.83 10.76
N PHE A 114 1.00 -19.47 11.48
CA PHE A 114 1.17 -20.82 12.01
C PHE A 114 0.84 -21.93 11.01
N ARG A 115 0.33 -21.61 9.80
CA ARG A 115 0.00 -22.65 8.80
C ARG A 115 1.21 -23.45 8.32
N ASN A 116 2.42 -22.89 8.45
CA ASN A 116 3.67 -23.53 8.05
C ASN A 116 4.47 -24.09 9.23
N LEU A 117 3.89 -24.16 10.44
CA LEU A 117 4.55 -24.70 11.64
C LEU A 117 4.18 -26.18 11.90
N ALA A 118 3.97 -26.96 10.84
CA ALA A 118 3.81 -28.41 10.91
C ALA A 118 5.11 -29.12 10.51
#